data_AF-A0A9P7F4A7-F1
#
_entry.id   AF-A0A9P7F4A7-F1
#
_cell.length_a   1.000
_cell.length_b   1.000
_cell.length_c   1.000
_cell.angle_alpha   90.00
_cell.angle_beta   90.00
_cell.angle_gamma   90.00
#
_symmetry.space_group_name_H-M   'P 1'
#
loop_
_entity.id
_entity.type
_entity.pdbx_description
1 polymer ?
#
loop_
_entity_poly.entity_id
_entity_poly.type
_entity_poly.pdbx_seq_one_letter_code
_entity_poly.pdbx_strand_id
1 'polypeptide(L)'
;MYRDWLYNRRAEKTIKKQSKFGKKWTARLVIEHQCKKEILEKTGARPGGKEMIKNYQGAVNAIMGGLSEEQLEEANKTAIEWSSKAPPTDVQVEFAQKNTPGMMKDLATQLWRQAGMRIFILSAWKTEEGEVRING
;
A
#
# COMPACT_ATOMS: atom_id res chain seq x y z
N MET A 1 15.33 -24.13 26.96
CA MET A 1 14.74 -25.16 26.05
C MET A 1 13.28 -24.90 25.68
N TYR A 2 12.31 -24.73 26.61
CA TYR A 2 10.91 -24.45 26.21
C TYR A 2 10.63 -22.97 25.81
N ARG A 3 11.30 -22.01 26.46
CA ARG A 3 11.19 -20.57 26.12
C ARG A 3 11.73 -20.26 24.72
N ASP A 4 12.86 -20.86 24.35
CA ASP A 4 13.51 -20.63 23.05
C ASP A 4 12.64 -21.12 21.89
N TRP A 5 11.91 -22.22 22.10
CA TRP A 5 10.97 -22.75 21.12
C TRP A 5 9.79 -21.81 20.86
N LEU A 6 9.20 -21.21 21.90
CA LEU A 6 8.13 -20.22 21.76
C LEU A 6 8.61 -18.94 21.05
N TYR A 7 9.82 -18.47 21.37
CA TYR A 7 10.41 -17.29 20.71
C TYR A 7 10.73 -17.56 19.22
N ASN A 8 11.32 -18.71 18.90
CA ASN A 8 11.66 -19.09 17.53
C ASN A 8 10.40 -19.34 16.68
N ARG A 9 9.37 -19.98 17.24
CA ARG A 9 8.11 -20.22 16.52
C ARG A 9 7.30 -18.94 16.28
N ARG A 10 7.44 -17.93 17.14
CA ARG A 10 6.88 -16.59 16.93
C ARG A 10 7.64 -15.82 15.85
N ALA A 11 8.96 -15.99 15.79
CA ALA A 11 9.82 -15.45 14.72
C ALA A 11 9.51 -16.11 13.36
N GLU A 12 9.28 -17.43 13.31
CA GLU A 12 8.85 -18.16 12.11
C GLU A 12 7.47 -17.71 11.62
N LYS A 13 6.50 -17.52 12.54
CA LYS A 13 5.18 -16.95 12.19
C LYS A 13 5.24 -15.49 11.73
N THR A 14 6.34 -14.79 12.02
CA THR A 14 6.60 -13.40 11.56
C THR A 14 7.58 -13.33 10.39
N ILE A 15 7.84 -14.44 9.69
CA ILE A 15 8.35 -14.39 8.32
C ILE A 15 7.24 -13.75 7.48
N LYS A 16 7.24 -12.41 7.43
CA LYS A 16 6.41 -11.65 6.50
C LYS A 16 6.64 -12.26 5.12
N LYS A 17 5.57 -12.69 4.45
CA LYS A 17 5.65 -13.09 3.04
C LYS A 17 6.48 -12.04 2.32
N GLN A 18 7.51 -12.49 1.60
CA GLN A 18 8.33 -11.60 0.79
C GLN A 18 7.42 -10.69 -0.02
N SER A 19 7.63 -9.39 0.08
CA SER A 19 6.88 -8.43 -0.71
C SER A 19 7.24 -8.69 -2.16
N LYS A 20 6.33 -9.29 -2.93
CA LYS A 20 6.53 -9.44 -4.37
C LYS A 20 6.56 -8.04 -4.96
N PHE A 21 7.73 -7.61 -5.41
CA PHE A 21 7.85 -6.41 -6.22
C PHE A 21 7.02 -6.58 -7.49
N GLY A 22 6.27 -5.54 -7.86
CA GLY A 22 5.32 -5.59 -8.99
C GLY A 22 3.88 -5.95 -8.61
N LYS A 23 3.39 -5.54 -7.42
CA LYS A 23 1.94 -5.56 -7.18
C LYS A 23 1.26 -4.70 -8.24
N LYS A 24 0.46 -5.34 -9.10
CA LYS A 24 -0.44 -4.64 -10.03
C LYS A 24 -1.50 -3.88 -9.24
N TRP A 25 -1.99 -2.79 -9.82
CA TRP A 25 -3.17 -2.11 -9.29
C TRP A 25 -4.34 -3.09 -9.26
N THR A 26 -5.16 -3.00 -8.21
CA THR A 26 -6.37 -3.81 -8.05
C THR A 26 -7.58 -2.88 -8.00
N ALA A 27 -8.77 -3.38 -8.34
CA ALA A 27 -10.00 -2.61 -8.20
C ALA A 27 -10.15 -2.04 -6.79
N ARG A 28 -9.79 -2.81 -5.75
CA ARG A 28 -9.80 -2.34 -4.37
C ARG A 28 -8.90 -1.11 -4.16
N LEU A 29 -7.69 -1.09 -4.71
CA LEU A 29 -6.80 0.08 -4.59
C LEU A 29 -7.34 1.30 -5.35
N VAL A 30 -7.97 1.07 -6.50
CA VAL A 30 -8.64 2.13 -7.28
C VAL A 30 -9.80 2.72 -6.47
N ILE A 31 -10.66 1.87 -5.91
CA ILE A 31 -11.82 2.27 -5.10
C ILE A 31 -11.38 2.95 -3.81
N GLU A 32 -10.36 2.44 -3.13
CA GLU A 32 -9.81 3.10 -1.93
C GLU A 32 -9.31 4.52 -2.24
N HIS A 33 -8.79 4.76 -3.45
CA HIS A 33 -8.40 6.09 -3.90
C HIS A 33 -9.63 6.95 -4.26
N GLN A 34 -10.53 6.44 -5.10
CA GLN A 34 -11.72 7.17 -5.58
C GLN A 34 -12.68 7.52 -4.44
N CYS A 35 -12.95 6.59 -3.54
CA CYS A 35 -13.88 6.74 -2.42
C CYS A 35 -13.19 7.18 -1.11
N LYS A 36 -11.95 7.71 -1.18
CA LYS A 36 -11.16 8.08 0.02
C LYS A 36 -11.91 9.01 0.98
N LYS A 37 -12.62 10.01 0.45
CA LYS A 37 -13.42 10.95 1.26
C LYS A 37 -14.55 10.22 1.98
N GLU A 38 -15.30 9.38 1.26
CA GLU A 38 -16.40 8.59 1.82
C GLU A 38 -15.92 7.58 2.87
N ILE A 39 -14.75 6.96 2.67
CA ILE A 39 -14.12 6.09 3.67
C ILE A 39 -13.84 6.88 4.95
N LEU A 40 -13.26 8.07 4.83
CA LEU A 40 -12.95 8.92 5.98
C LEU A 40 -14.21 9.36 6.72
N GLU A 41 -15.26 9.76 6.00
CA GLU A 41 -16.55 10.09 6.59
C GLU A 41 -17.18 8.90 7.33
N LYS A 42 -17.19 7.71 6.73
CA LYS A 42 -17.69 6.48 7.35
C LYS A 42 -16.88 6.03 8.56
N THR A 43 -15.59 6.40 8.65
CA THR A 43 -14.83 6.12 9.88
C THR A 43 -15.25 6.98 11.07
N GLY A 44 -15.88 8.14 10.83
CA GLY A 44 -16.44 9.03 11.87
C GLY A 44 -15.41 9.57 12.87
N ALA A 45 -14.12 9.42 12.59
CA ALA A 45 -13.04 9.69 13.54
C ALA A 45 -11.99 10.64 12.94
N ARG A 46 -11.27 11.35 13.82
CA ARG A 46 -10.22 12.26 13.40
C ARG A 46 -9.15 11.53 12.57
N PRO A 47 -8.72 12.08 11.41
CA PRO A 47 -7.64 11.50 10.62
C PRO A 47 -6.39 11.23 11.47
N GLY A 48 -5.82 10.03 11.33
CA GLY A 48 -4.64 9.59 12.09
C GLY A 48 -4.91 9.14 13.53
N GLY A 49 -6.17 9.18 14.00
CA GLY A 49 -6.56 8.66 15.30
C GLY A 49 -6.57 7.12 15.35
N LYS A 50 -6.36 6.56 16.53
CA LYS A 50 -6.42 5.10 16.76
C LYS A 50 -7.79 4.51 16.38
N GLU A 51 -8.86 5.26 16.61
CA GLU A 51 -10.23 4.88 16.25
C GLU A 51 -10.44 4.85 14.73
N MET A 52 -9.88 5.83 14.00
CA MET A 52 -9.90 5.84 12.53
C MET A 52 -9.22 4.59 11.96
N ILE A 53 -8.03 4.24 12.48
CA ILE A 53 -7.31 3.03 12.04
C ILE A 53 -8.13 1.76 12.30
N LYS A 54 -8.79 1.68 13.47
CA LYS A 54 -9.64 0.54 13.85
C LYS A 54 -10.85 0.41 12.92
N ASN A 55 -11.47 1.52 12.57
CA ASN A 55 -12.71 1.55 11.79
C ASN A 55 -12.48 1.53 10.27
N TYR A 56 -11.26 1.87 9.81
CA TYR A 56 -10.92 2.03 8.39
C TYR A 56 -11.26 0.80 7.56
N GLN A 57 -10.84 -0.39 8.00
CA GLN A 57 -11.12 -1.61 7.22
C GLN A 57 -12.62 -1.92 7.16
N GLY A 58 -13.36 -1.64 8.23
CA GLY A 58 -14.82 -1.76 8.23
C GLY A 58 -15.48 -0.82 7.23
N ALA A 59 -15.05 0.45 7.21
CA ALA A 59 -15.55 1.46 6.26
C ALA A 59 -15.26 1.08 4.80
N VAL A 60 -14.04 0.62 4.51
CA VAL A 60 -13.68 0.16 3.16
C VAL A 60 -14.53 -1.04 2.75
N ASN A 61 -14.70 -2.03 3.63
CA ASN A 61 -15.49 -3.22 3.31
C ASN A 61 -16.97 -2.89 3.13
N ALA A 62 -17.52 -1.95 3.90
CA ALA A 62 -18.89 -1.47 3.73
C ALA A 62 -19.10 -0.77 2.38
N ILE A 63 -18.14 0.05 1.94
CA ILE A 63 -18.17 0.68 0.62
C ILE A 63 -18.08 -0.39 -0.47
N MET A 64 -17.09 -1.28 -0.40
CA MET A 64 -16.92 -2.37 -1.35
C MET A 64 -18.16 -3.27 -1.46
N GLY A 65 -18.84 -3.54 -0.34
CA GLY A 65 -20.05 -4.35 -0.31
C GLY A 65 -21.31 -3.64 -0.83
N GLY A 66 -21.28 -2.32 -0.98
CA GLY A 66 -22.36 -1.51 -1.54
C GLY A 66 -22.18 -1.16 -3.02
N LEU A 67 -21.05 -1.54 -3.63
CA LEU A 67 -20.80 -1.27 -5.04
C LEU A 67 -21.62 -2.20 -5.94
N SER A 68 -22.17 -1.65 -7.02
CA SER A 68 -22.79 -2.46 -8.06
C SER A 68 -21.73 -3.26 -8.83
N GLU A 69 -22.18 -4.29 -9.54
CA GLU A 69 -21.31 -5.10 -10.39
C GLU A 69 -20.65 -4.24 -11.50
N GLU A 70 -21.39 -3.28 -12.04
CA GLU A 70 -20.90 -2.31 -13.03
C GLU A 70 -19.74 -1.45 -12.47
N GLN A 71 -19.89 -0.93 -11.25
CA GLN A 71 -18.86 -0.13 -10.59
C GLN A 71 -17.60 -0.96 -10.29
N LEU A 72 -17.77 -2.21 -9.88
CA LEU A 72 -16.65 -3.13 -9.68
C LEU A 72 -15.94 -3.44 -11.00
N GLU A 73 -16.69 -3.62 -12.09
CA GLU A 73 -16.10 -3.87 -13.41
C GLU A 73 -15.33 -2.64 -13.93
N GLU A 74 -15.87 -1.45 -13.75
CA GLU A 74 -15.19 -0.19 -14.11
C GLU A 74 -13.90 0.00 -13.30
N ALA A 75 -13.94 -0.27 -11.99
CA ALA A 75 -12.74 -0.24 -11.15
C ALA A 75 -11.69 -1.27 -11.58
N ASN A 76 -12.11 -2.45 -12.04
CA ASN A 76 -11.21 -3.46 -12.60
C ASN A 76 -10.58 -3.00 -13.92
N LYS A 77 -11.36 -2.41 -14.83
CA LYS A 77 -10.84 -1.82 -16.09
C LYS A 77 -9.81 -0.74 -15.80
N THR A 78 -10.12 0.15 -14.86
CA THR A 78 -9.21 1.21 -14.40
C THR A 78 -7.93 0.61 -13.81
N ALA A 79 -8.03 -0.43 -12.98
CA ALA A 79 -6.87 -1.10 -12.39
C ALA A 79 -5.97 -1.75 -13.44
N ILE A 80 -6.55 -2.34 -14.49
CA ILE A 80 -5.82 -2.89 -15.64
C ILE A 80 -5.10 -1.75 -16.39
N GLU A 81 -5.80 -0.64 -16.65
CA GLU A 81 -5.22 0.51 -17.34
C GLU A 81 -4.06 1.11 -16.55
N TRP A 82 -4.25 1.38 -15.26
CA TRP A 82 -3.19 1.92 -14.39
C TRP A 82 -2.00 0.98 -14.27
N SER A 83 -2.23 -0.33 -14.29
CA SER A 83 -1.14 -1.33 -14.31
C SER A 83 -0.38 -1.38 -15.63
N SER A 84 -0.99 -0.93 -16.73
CA SER A 84 -0.42 -0.97 -18.08
C SER A 84 0.28 0.35 -18.45
N LYS A 85 -0.40 1.49 -18.23
CA LYS A 85 0.02 2.83 -18.68
C LYS A 85 0.57 3.73 -17.56
N ALA A 86 0.52 3.25 -16.30
CA ALA A 86 0.68 4.03 -15.06
C ALA A 86 -0.59 4.82 -14.66
N PRO A 87 -0.84 4.99 -13.36
CA PRO A 87 -1.94 5.79 -12.84
C PRO A 87 -1.69 7.30 -13.01
N PRO A 88 -2.69 8.16 -12.80
CA PRO A 88 -2.55 9.62 -12.75
C PRO A 88 -1.47 10.12 -11.77
N THR A 89 -0.95 11.33 -11.99
CA THR A 89 0.19 11.87 -11.22
C THR A 89 -0.11 12.03 -9.73
N ASP A 90 -1.28 12.53 -9.37
CA ASP A 90 -1.76 12.65 -7.98
C ASP A 90 -1.74 11.29 -7.27
N VAL A 91 -2.28 10.25 -7.94
CA VAL A 91 -2.27 8.87 -7.45
C VAL A 91 -0.84 8.35 -7.28
N GLN A 92 0.06 8.66 -8.23
CA GLN A 92 1.47 8.27 -8.14
C GLN A 92 2.17 8.93 -6.95
N VAL A 93 1.93 10.22 -6.73
CA VAL A 93 2.53 10.97 -5.61
C VAL A 93 2.07 10.39 -4.27
N GLU A 94 0.77 10.19 -4.09
CA GLU A 94 0.24 9.60 -2.86
C GLU A 94 0.77 8.17 -2.66
N PHE A 95 0.76 7.36 -3.73
CA PHE A 95 1.28 5.99 -3.66
C PHE A 95 2.75 5.97 -3.29
N ALA A 96 3.56 6.87 -3.87
CA ALA A 96 4.98 6.97 -3.60
C ALA A 96 5.25 7.37 -2.15
N GLN A 97 4.56 8.38 -1.63
CA GLN A 97 4.72 8.83 -0.25
C GLN A 97 4.36 7.74 0.76
N LYS A 98 3.28 6.99 0.50
CA LYS A 98 2.76 6.00 1.46
C LYS A 98 3.47 4.65 1.39
N ASN A 99 3.77 4.15 0.19
CA ASN A 99 4.19 2.76 0.00
C ASN A 99 5.68 2.60 -0.28
N THR A 100 6.32 3.58 -0.92
CA THR A 100 7.72 3.47 -1.35
C THR A 100 8.71 3.26 -0.19
N PRO A 101 8.63 3.96 0.96
CA PRO A 101 9.57 3.73 2.06
C PRO A 101 9.54 2.29 2.59
N GLY A 102 8.35 1.70 2.68
CA GLY A 102 8.19 0.30 3.08
C GLY A 102 8.78 -0.67 2.05
N MET A 103 8.52 -0.42 0.76
CA MET A 103 9.07 -1.24 -0.33
C MET A 103 10.60 -1.20 -0.34
N MET A 104 11.20 -0.01 -0.26
CA MET A 104 12.66 0.16 -0.23
C MET A 104 13.30 -0.61 0.92
N LYS A 105 12.72 -0.51 2.12
CA LYS A 105 13.19 -1.23 3.29
C LYS A 105 13.11 -2.74 3.12
N ASP A 106 12.02 -3.23 2.53
CA ASP A 106 11.83 -4.66 2.27
C ASP A 106 12.87 -5.18 1.26
N LEU A 107 13.14 -4.45 0.17
CA LEU A 107 14.17 -4.81 -0.82
C LEU A 107 15.56 -4.84 -0.20
N ALA A 108 15.93 -3.80 0.55
CA ALA A 108 17.22 -3.71 1.21
C ALA A 108 17.40 -4.85 2.21
N THR A 109 16.36 -5.17 2.99
CA THR A 109 16.37 -6.29 3.92
C THR A 109 16.51 -7.63 3.18
N GLN A 110 15.82 -7.78 2.05
CA GLN A 110 15.89 -9.00 1.25
C GLN A 110 17.28 -9.22 0.67
N LEU A 111 17.86 -8.20 0.02
CA LEU A 111 19.18 -8.31 -0.62
C LEU A 111 20.31 -8.51 0.41
N TRP A 112 20.19 -7.91 1.60
CA TRP A 112 21.10 -8.22 2.69
C TRP A 112 21.01 -9.69 3.13
N ARG A 113 19.80 -10.21 3.35
CA ARG A 113 19.61 -11.57 3.86
C ARG A 113 19.99 -12.66 2.85
N GLN A 114 19.71 -12.43 1.57
CA GLN A 114 19.93 -13.46 0.53
C GLN A 114 21.34 -13.43 -0.05
N ALA A 115 21.97 -12.25 -0.12
CA ALA A 115 23.23 -12.08 -0.85
C ALA A 115 24.30 -11.28 -0.09
N GLY A 116 24.03 -10.85 1.16
CA GLY A 116 24.96 -10.01 1.93
C GLY A 116 25.15 -8.60 1.34
N MET A 117 24.30 -8.20 0.39
CA MET A 117 24.46 -6.92 -0.33
C MET A 117 23.89 -5.75 0.48
N ARG A 118 24.60 -4.63 0.44
CA ARG A 118 24.08 -3.31 0.85
C ARG A 118 23.70 -2.54 -0.40
N ILE A 119 22.51 -1.94 -0.37
CA ILE A 119 22.00 -1.12 -1.46
C ILE A 119 21.59 0.23 -0.90
N PHE A 120 21.77 1.27 -1.70
CA PHE A 120 21.25 2.61 -1.47
C PHE A 120 20.17 2.84 -2.52
N ILE A 121 18.96 3.20 -2.08
CA ILE A 121 17.83 3.43 -2.99
C ILE A 121 17.42 4.90 -2.83
N LEU A 122 17.46 5.64 -3.93
CA LEU A 122 16.95 7.00 -4.00
C LEU A 122 15.56 6.96 -4.63
N SER A 123 14.57 7.55 -3.97
CA SER A 123 13.26 7.79 -4.58
C SER A 123 13.15 9.21 -5.04
N ALA A 124 12.59 9.42 -6.21
CA ALA A 124 12.13 10.72 -6.64
C ALA A 124 10.78 10.61 -7.33
N TRP A 125 9.92 11.60 -7.16
CA TRP A 125 8.62 11.67 -7.84
C TRP A 125 8.31 13.10 -8.23
N LYS A 126 7.56 13.27 -9.33
CA LYS A 126 7.06 14.56 -9.77
C LYS A 126 5.83 14.94 -8.95
N THR A 127 5.78 16.17 -8.48
CA THR A 127 4.62 16.78 -7.82
C THR A 127 3.61 17.27 -8.87
N GLU A 128 2.42 17.67 -8.43
CA GLU A 128 1.40 18.30 -9.30
C GLU A 128 1.91 19.58 -9.96
N GLU A 129 2.85 20.28 -9.30
CA GLU A 129 3.51 21.50 -9.77
C GLU A 129 4.64 21.22 -10.78
N GLY A 130 4.92 19.94 -11.08
CA GLY A 130 5.97 19.51 -11.99
C GLY A 130 7.37 19.45 -11.36
N GLU A 131 7.52 19.87 -10.11
CA GLU A 131 8.78 19.77 -9.37
C GLU A 131 9.10 18.32 -8.98
N VAL A 132 10.37 17.92 -9.06
CA VAL A 132 10.82 16.60 -8.61
C VAL A 132 11.21 16.67 -7.14
N ARG A 133 10.50 15.92 -6.29
CA ARG A 133 10.88 15.72 -4.88
C ARG A 133 11.66 14.44 -4.72
N ILE A 134 12.73 14.52 -3.94
CA ILE A 134 13.63 13.40 -3.64
C ILE A 134 13.41 12.98 -2.18
N ASN A 135 13.33 11.68 -1.96
CA ASN A 135 13.36 11.06 -0.64
C ASN A 135 14.49 10.02 -0.65
N GLY A 136 15.50 10.26 0.20
CA GLY A 136 16.72 9.45 0.34
C GLY A 136 16.79 8.75 1.69
#